data_AF-A0A1M2UY38-F1
#
_entry.id   AF-A0A1M2UY38-F1
#
_cell.length_a   1.000
_cell.length_b   1.000
_cell.length_c   1.000
_cell.angle_alpha   90.00
_cell.angle_beta   90.00
_cell.angle_gamma   90.00
#
_symmetry.space_group_name_H-M   'P 1'
#
loop_
_entity.id
_entity.type
_entity.pdbx_description
1 polymer ?
#
loop_
_entity_poly.entity_id
_entity_poly.type
_entity_poly.pdbx_seq_one_letter_code
_entity_poly.pdbx_strand_id
1 'polypeptide(L)'
;MQRIASSVVSLLGLTALGLVPGFTHAGGPAPEHFLDSSSMILEIRYCECQATEPDGSPSELRPEFLERSHLLRVGLADEGRGYASSPELTIGFKLTPLPESPGAFDFSFAGRYASGNQSSTGSGEVLLSADQWINLFGSNREGGQGTQFSDVAVRLIEVGDS
;
A
#
# COMPACT_ATOMS: atom_id res chain seq x y z
N MET A 1 -29.92 -62.58 -49.89
CA MET A 1 -30.72 -62.52 -48.65
C MET A 1 -30.52 -61.13 -48.04
N GLN A 2 -31.54 -60.25 -48.13
CA GLN A 2 -32.22 -59.51 -47.03
C GLN A 2 -31.30 -58.66 -46.14
N ARG A 3 -31.55 -57.39 -45.75
CA ARG A 3 -32.63 -56.37 -45.91
C ARG A 3 -31.97 -55.01 -45.51
N ILE A 4 -32.24 -53.89 -46.21
CA ILE A 4 -33.04 -52.70 -45.77
C ILE A 4 -32.56 -52.13 -44.41
N ALA A 5 -32.15 -50.87 -44.22
CA ALA A 5 -32.85 -49.62 -44.55
C ALA A 5 -31.93 -48.39 -44.61
N SER A 6 -32.30 -47.44 -45.46
CA SER A 6 -31.84 -46.04 -45.44
C SER A 6 -32.36 -45.28 -44.22
N SER A 7 -31.60 -44.30 -43.76
CA SER A 7 -32.18 -43.06 -43.28
C SER A 7 -31.21 -41.91 -43.55
N VAL A 8 -31.52 -41.14 -44.59
CA VAL A 8 -30.98 -39.81 -44.83
C VAL A 8 -31.85 -38.86 -44.02
N VAL A 9 -31.27 -38.17 -43.05
CA VAL A 9 -31.76 -36.87 -42.60
C VAL A 9 -30.56 -35.93 -42.59
N SER A 10 -30.73 -34.89 -43.40
CA SER A 10 -29.76 -33.86 -43.70
C SER A 10 -29.99 -32.65 -42.80
N LEU A 11 -28.96 -31.80 -42.76
CA LEU A 11 -28.98 -30.35 -42.57
C LEU A 11 -28.86 -29.75 -41.14
N LEU A 12 -27.79 -28.95 -41.03
CA LEU A 12 -27.67 -27.66 -40.31
C LEU A 12 -27.54 -27.69 -38.79
N GLY A 13 -26.29 -27.77 -38.32
CA GLY A 13 -25.88 -27.20 -37.04
C GLY A 13 -24.84 -26.11 -37.27
N LEU A 14 -25.23 -24.86 -37.08
CA LEU A 14 -24.44 -23.65 -37.28
C LEU A 14 -23.10 -23.67 -36.53
N THR A 15 -22.07 -23.22 -37.23
CA THR A 15 -20.86 -22.62 -36.67
C THR A 15 -21.20 -21.53 -35.66
N ALA A 16 -20.82 -21.75 -34.39
CA ALA A 16 -20.58 -20.67 -33.45
C ALA A 16 -19.12 -20.75 -33.02
N LEU A 17 -18.23 -20.06 -33.77
CA LEU A 17 -16.94 -19.66 -33.21
C LEU A 17 -17.25 -18.77 -32.01
N GLY A 18 -17.07 -19.28 -30.81
CA GLY A 18 -17.00 -18.47 -29.61
C GLY A 18 -15.81 -17.53 -29.75
N LEU A 19 -16.05 -16.29 -30.17
CA LEU A 19 -15.18 -15.17 -29.88
C LEU A 19 -15.16 -15.03 -28.37
N VAL A 20 -14.20 -15.68 -27.73
CA VAL A 20 -13.86 -15.38 -26.34
C VAL A 20 -13.47 -13.91 -26.35
N PRO A 21 -14.17 -13.01 -25.64
CA PRO A 21 -13.67 -11.66 -25.48
C PRO A 21 -12.30 -11.82 -24.82
N GLY A 22 -11.25 -11.47 -25.55
CA GLY A 22 -9.93 -11.34 -24.97
C GLY A 22 -10.09 -10.32 -23.86
N PHE A 23 -9.97 -10.77 -22.61
CA PHE A 23 -9.74 -9.87 -21.50
C PHE A 23 -8.41 -9.19 -21.82
N THR A 24 -8.48 -8.03 -22.46
CA THR A 24 -7.39 -7.08 -22.39
C THR A 24 -7.29 -6.79 -20.91
N HIS A 25 -6.29 -7.38 -20.25
CA HIS A 25 -5.85 -6.90 -18.95
C HIS A 25 -5.47 -5.45 -19.22
N ALA A 26 -6.40 -4.53 -18.99
CA ALA A 26 -6.08 -3.12 -18.92
C ALA A 26 -5.08 -3.07 -17.77
N GLY A 27 -3.80 -3.04 -18.12
CA GLY A 27 -2.76 -2.75 -17.15
C GLY A 27 -3.24 -1.50 -16.42
N GLY A 28 -3.22 -1.54 -15.10
CA GLY A 28 -3.60 -0.40 -14.28
C GLY A 28 -2.85 0.87 -14.72
N PRO A 29 -3.23 2.05 -14.21
CA PRO A 29 -2.54 3.29 -14.52
C PRO A 29 -1.02 3.10 -14.40
N ALA A 30 -0.27 3.70 -15.32
CA ALA A 30 1.18 3.71 -15.17
C ALA A 30 1.55 4.42 -13.86
N PRO A 31 2.60 3.97 -13.13
CA PRO A 31 3.04 4.53 -11.85
C PRO A 31 3.09 6.07 -11.78
N GLU A 32 3.50 6.72 -12.87
CA GLU A 32 3.57 8.18 -13.02
C GLU A 32 2.19 8.86 -12.96
N HIS A 33 1.17 8.22 -13.51
CA HIS A 33 -0.20 8.73 -13.48
C HIS A 33 -0.79 8.69 -12.07
N PHE A 34 -0.28 7.83 -11.20
CA PHE A 34 -0.68 7.83 -9.79
C PHE A 34 -0.15 9.05 -9.05
N LEU A 35 1.03 9.60 -9.37
CA LEU A 35 1.51 10.80 -8.68
C LEU A 35 0.93 12.10 -9.25
N ASP A 36 0.59 12.10 -10.54
CA ASP A 36 -0.08 13.23 -11.18
C ASP A 36 -1.56 13.36 -10.75
N SER A 37 -2.13 12.34 -10.11
CA SER A 37 -3.47 12.43 -9.56
C SER A 37 -3.44 13.17 -8.22
N SER A 38 -4.22 14.25 -8.12
CA SER A 38 -4.45 14.99 -6.87
C SER A 38 -5.18 14.16 -5.80
N SER A 39 -5.44 12.88 -6.08
CA SER A 39 -6.12 11.94 -5.19
C SER A 39 -5.19 11.18 -4.26
N MET A 40 -3.87 11.24 -4.42
CA MET A 40 -2.97 10.47 -3.54
C MET A 40 -2.78 11.11 -2.16
N ILE A 41 -2.93 10.28 -1.13
CA ILE A 41 -2.74 10.65 0.28
C ILE A 41 -1.78 9.66 0.92
N LEU A 42 -0.73 10.19 1.56
CA LEU A 42 0.06 9.42 2.51
C LEU A 42 -0.62 9.46 3.88
N GLU A 43 -1.08 8.29 4.33
CA GLU A 43 -1.51 8.08 5.70
C GLU A 43 -0.30 7.76 6.58
N ILE A 44 -0.17 8.46 7.71
CA ILE A 44 0.91 8.26 8.67
C ILE A 44 0.30 7.97 10.04
N ARG A 45 0.66 6.84 10.62
CA ARG A 45 0.26 6.41 11.96
C ARG A 45 1.42 6.43 12.93
N TYR A 46 1.18 6.91 14.14
CA TYR A 46 2.17 6.90 15.22
C TYR A 46 1.54 6.77 16.60
N CYS A 47 2.24 6.13 17.53
CA CYS A 47 1.85 6.00 18.93
C CYS A 47 3.03 5.63 19.83
N GLU A 48 2.85 5.79 21.14
CA GLU A 48 3.65 5.08 22.17
C GLU A 48 3.10 3.66 22.36
N CYS A 49 3.15 2.85 21.31
CA CYS A 49 2.72 1.46 21.28
C CYS A 49 3.46 0.69 20.18
N GLN A 50 3.46 -0.64 20.28
CA GLN A 50 4.20 -1.51 19.37
C GLN A 50 3.44 -1.72 18.06
N ALA A 51 4.06 -1.43 16.93
CA ALA A 51 3.48 -1.56 15.60
C ALA A 51 3.52 -2.98 15.05
N THR A 52 4.62 -3.71 15.23
CA THR A 52 4.81 -5.07 14.70
C THR A 52 5.31 -6.01 15.80
N GLU A 53 5.07 -7.32 15.65
CA GLU A 53 5.69 -8.30 16.56
C GLU A 53 7.22 -8.24 16.47
N PRO A 54 7.96 -8.60 17.54
CA PRO A 54 9.41 -8.75 17.45
C PRO A 54 9.76 -9.74 16.32
N ASP A 55 10.68 -9.34 15.44
CA ASP A 55 11.07 -10.10 14.23
C ASP A 55 9.95 -10.31 13.18
N GLY A 56 8.79 -9.66 13.35
CA GLY A 56 7.68 -9.69 12.40
C GLY A 56 7.94 -8.85 11.15
N SER A 57 7.14 -9.07 10.10
CA SER A 57 7.22 -8.25 8.89
C SER A 57 6.87 -6.79 9.19
N PRO A 58 7.59 -5.81 8.63
CA PRO A 58 7.22 -4.40 8.74
C PRO A 58 5.81 -4.08 8.24
N SER A 59 5.25 -4.91 7.35
CA SER A 59 3.89 -4.74 6.82
C SER A 59 2.79 -5.38 7.67
N GLU A 60 3.13 -6.21 8.64
CA GLU A 60 2.18 -6.93 9.50
C GLU A 60 1.91 -6.12 10.77
N LEU A 61 1.15 -5.03 10.61
CA LEU A 61 0.82 -4.16 11.74
C LEU A 61 -0.14 -4.83 12.72
N ARG A 62 0.13 -4.68 14.02
CA ARG A 62 -0.71 -5.16 15.11
C ARG A 62 -2.04 -4.40 15.12
N PRO A 63 -3.18 -5.09 15.35
CA PRO A 63 -4.48 -4.42 15.46
C PRO A 63 -4.51 -3.30 16.50
N GLU A 64 -3.88 -3.53 17.66
CA GLU A 64 -3.78 -2.54 18.73
C GLU A 64 -3.12 -1.23 18.26
N PHE A 65 -2.09 -1.32 17.41
CA PHE A 65 -1.44 -0.14 16.83
C PHE A 65 -2.40 0.64 15.93
N LEU A 66 -3.15 -0.05 15.07
CA LEU A 66 -4.11 0.59 14.17
C LEU A 66 -5.26 1.27 14.93
N GLU A 67 -5.67 0.71 16.06
CA GLU A 67 -6.74 1.24 16.90
C GLU A 67 -6.30 2.44 17.75
N ARG A 68 -5.09 2.38 18.31
CA ARG A 68 -4.59 3.38 19.28
C ARG A 68 -3.79 4.51 18.65
N SER A 69 -3.26 4.32 17.44
CA SER A 69 -2.41 5.32 16.78
C SER A 69 -3.16 6.58 16.38
N HIS A 70 -2.46 7.70 16.48
CA HIS A 70 -2.84 8.92 15.79
C HIS A 70 -2.72 8.70 14.28
N LEU A 71 -3.56 9.35 13.50
CA LEU A 71 -3.55 9.29 12.04
C LEU A 71 -3.40 10.69 11.46
N LEU A 72 -2.37 10.89 10.64
CA LEU A 72 -2.22 12.05 9.78
C LEU A 72 -2.45 11.66 8.33
N ARG A 73 -3.03 12.57 7.55
CA ARG A 73 -3.24 12.43 6.13
C ARG A 73 -2.55 13.59 5.42
N VAL A 74 -1.66 13.27 4.50
CA VAL A 74 -0.79 14.24 3.84
C VAL A 74 -0.96 14.09 2.34
N GLY A 75 -1.40 15.15 1.68
CA GLY A 75 -1.38 15.22 0.23
C GLY A 75 0.04 15.32 -0.30
N LEU A 76 0.24 14.83 -1.52
CA LEU A 76 1.51 14.94 -2.21
C LEU A 76 1.62 16.31 -2.88
N ALA A 77 2.80 16.91 -2.81
CA ALA A 77 3.18 18.03 -3.66
C ALA A 77 3.75 17.49 -4.99
N ASP A 78 3.97 18.40 -5.94
CA ASP A 78 4.56 18.08 -7.23
C ASP A 78 5.84 17.23 -7.09
N GLU A 79 5.98 16.25 -8.00
CA GLU A 79 7.08 15.27 -8.03
C GLU A 79 7.08 14.26 -6.86
N GLY A 80 5.92 14.03 -6.22
CA GLY A 80 5.76 13.00 -5.19
C GLY A 80 6.43 13.34 -3.85
N ARG A 81 6.78 14.62 -3.63
CA ARG A 81 7.38 15.09 -2.37
C ARG A 81 6.30 15.42 -1.35
N GLY A 82 6.62 15.25 -0.08
CA GLY A 82 5.72 15.69 0.98
C GLY A 82 6.42 15.91 2.31
N TYR A 83 5.70 16.60 3.19
CA TYR A 83 6.13 16.88 4.54
C TYR A 83 4.94 16.89 5.48
N ALA A 84 5.08 16.24 6.62
CA ALA A 84 4.10 16.24 7.70
C ALA A 84 4.74 16.75 8.99
N SER A 85 3.98 17.57 9.72
CA SER A 85 4.37 18.00 11.06
C SER A 85 3.15 18.07 11.98
N SER A 86 3.36 17.58 13.19
CA SER A 86 2.50 17.66 14.37
C SER A 86 3.39 17.98 15.58
N PRO A 87 2.84 18.22 16.78
CA PRO A 87 3.66 18.48 17.97
C PRO A 87 4.68 17.36 18.26
N GLU A 88 4.32 16.10 18.00
CA GLU A 88 5.14 14.93 18.32
C GLU A 88 5.90 14.36 17.11
N LEU A 89 5.35 14.48 15.90
CA LEU A 89 5.91 13.88 14.68
C LEU A 89 6.33 14.95 13.66
N THR A 90 7.52 14.78 13.08
CA THR A 90 7.94 15.42 11.83
C THR A 90 8.45 14.37 10.85
N ILE A 91 8.03 14.43 9.59
CA ILE A 91 8.53 13.54 8.53
C ILE A 91 8.54 14.25 7.18
N GLY A 92 9.67 14.18 6.49
CA GLY A 92 9.81 14.55 5.08
C GLY A 92 10.00 13.30 4.23
N PHE A 93 9.44 13.29 3.03
CA PHE A 93 9.49 12.13 2.17
C PHE A 93 9.44 12.48 0.68
N LYS A 94 9.83 11.50 -0.15
CA LYS A 94 9.67 11.51 -1.60
C LYS A 94 9.22 10.14 -2.07
N LEU A 95 8.21 10.12 -2.93
CA LEU A 95 7.75 8.95 -3.68
C LEU A 95 8.29 9.02 -5.11
N THR A 96 9.01 7.99 -5.54
CA THR A 96 9.44 7.82 -6.92
C THR A 96 8.73 6.60 -7.51
N PRO A 97 7.94 6.75 -8.59
CA PRO A 97 7.25 5.61 -9.19
C PRO A 97 8.24 4.59 -9.78
N LEU A 98 7.92 3.29 -9.71
CA LEU A 98 8.72 2.22 -10.29
C LEU A 98 8.10 1.73 -11.62
N PRO A 99 8.69 2.05 -12.79
CA PRO A 99 8.11 1.74 -14.10
C PRO A 99 7.79 0.25 -14.31
N GLU A 100 8.60 -0.64 -13.73
CA GLU A 100 8.46 -2.09 -13.83
C GLU A 100 7.39 -2.68 -12.90
N SER A 101 6.85 -1.90 -11.97
CA SER A 101 5.90 -2.35 -10.94
C SER A 101 4.76 -1.34 -10.73
N PRO A 102 3.67 -1.45 -11.50
CA PRO A 102 2.49 -0.60 -11.34
C PRO A 102 1.99 -0.55 -9.89
N GLY A 103 1.81 0.67 -9.35
CA GLY A 103 1.36 0.89 -7.98
C GLY A 103 2.42 0.69 -6.89
N ALA A 104 3.68 0.46 -7.26
CA ALA A 104 4.81 0.42 -6.35
C ALA A 104 5.69 1.67 -6.50
N PHE A 105 6.19 2.13 -5.36
CA PHE A 105 6.97 3.35 -5.26
C PHE A 105 8.22 3.10 -4.43
N ASP A 106 9.31 3.68 -4.88
CA ASP A 106 10.47 3.90 -4.03
C ASP A 106 10.17 5.09 -3.08
N PHE A 107 10.09 4.80 -1.79
CA PHE A 107 9.74 5.76 -0.74
C PHE A 107 10.97 6.08 0.11
N SER A 108 11.59 7.24 -0.17
CA SER A 108 12.67 7.78 0.64
C SER A 108 12.10 8.70 1.72
N PHE A 109 12.55 8.56 2.97
CA PHE A 109 12.04 9.35 4.09
C PHE A 109 13.12 9.73 5.10
N ALA A 110 12.83 10.79 5.85
CA ALA A 110 13.52 11.12 7.09
C ALA A 110 12.49 11.70 8.09
N GLY A 111 12.51 11.18 9.31
CA GLY A 111 11.52 11.53 10.31
C GLY A 111 12.00 11.42 11.75
N ARG A 112 11.22 12.05 12.62
CA ARG A 112 11.40 12.06 14.07
C ARG A 112 10.03 11.97 14.70
N TYR A 113 9.90 11.07 15.68
CA TYR A 113 8.79 11.02 16.60
C TYR A 113 9.31 11.26 18.01
N ALA A 114 8.67 12.16 18.77
CA ALA A 114 9.01 12.45 20.15
C ALA A 114 7.74 12.67 20.97
N SER A 115 7.52 11.80 21.96
CA SER A 115 6.44 11.92 22.94
C SER A 115 7.02 11.77 24.34
N GLY A 116 6.74 12.75 25.21
CA GLY A 116 7.25 12.76 26.58
C GLY A 116 8.78 12.65 26.65
N ASN A 117 9.27 11.54 27.22
CA ASN A 117 10.70 11.22 27.34
C ASN A 117 11.21 10.25 26.26
N GLN A 118 10.35 9.83 25.34
CA GLN A 118 10.68 8.93 24.24
C GLN A 118 10.96 9.74 22.98
N SER A 119 11.99 9.34 22.23
CA SER A 119 12.22 9.88 20.91
C SER A 119 12.84 8.83 20.02
N SER A 120 12.30 8.70 18.81
CA SER A 120 12.84 7.91 17.73
C SER A 120 13.11 8.81 16.52
N THR A 121 14.16 8.48 15.79
CA THR A 121 14.49 9.09 14.50
C THR A 121 14.72 7.96 13.51
N GLY A 122 14.21 8.11 12.31
CA GLY A 122 14.41 7.14 11.25
C GLY A 122 14.62 7.83 9.92
N SER A 123 15.43 7.23 9.07
CA SER A 123 15.60 7.65 7.68
C SER A 123 15.98 6.44 6.87
N GLY A 124 15.54 6.40 5.62
CA GLY A 124 15.86 5.30 4.74
C GLY A 124 15.04 5.34 3.47
N GLU A 125 15.07 4.23 2.78
CA GLU A 125 14.41 4.00 1.52
C GLU A 125 13.73 2.63 1.59
N VAL A 126 12.44 2.58 1.28
CA VAL A 126 11.64 1.35 1.31
C VAL A 126 10.74 1.28 0.10
N LEU A 127 10.47 0.05 -0.35
CA LEU A 127 9.44 -0.20 -1.35
C LEU A 127 8.06 -0.03 -0.70
N LEU A 128 7.28 0.93 -1.18
CA LEU A 128 5.90 1.15 -0.73
C LEU A 128 4.93 0.81 -1.86
N SER A 129 4.11 -0.22 -1.63
CA SER A 129 3.00 -0.55 -2.51
C SER A 129 1.75 0.23 -2.12
N ALA A 130 0.94 0.62 -3.10
CA ALA A 130 -0.35 1.25 -2.85
C ALA A 130 -1.23 0.35 -1.95
N ASP A 131 -1.94 1.00 -1.02
CA ASP A 131 -2.80 0.40 0.00
C ASP A 131 -2.11 -0.57 0.98
N GLN A 132 -0.77 -0.63 0.99
CA GLN A 132 -0.02 -1.44 1.95
C GLN A 132 0.54 -0.60 3.09
N TRP A 133 0.30 -1.04 4.34
CA TRP A 133 0.97 -0.49 5.51
C TRP A 133 2.42 -0.97 5.63
N ILE A 134 3.31 -0.09 6.09
CA ILE A 134 4.70 -0.41 6.42
C ILE A 134 5.11 0.36 7.68
N ASN A 135 5.62 -0.34 8.69
CA ASN A 135 6.35 0.26 9.81
C ASN A 135 7.70 0.79 9.30
N LEU A 136 7.96 2.08 9.53
CA LEU A 136 9.15 2.76 9.01
C LEU A 136 10.28 2.79 10.04
N PHE A 137 9.96 3.22 11.25
CA PHE A 137 10.92 3.37 12.33
C PHE A 137 10.21 3.43 13.67
N GLY A 138 11.01 3.21 14.71
CA GLY A 138 10.53 3.30 16.07
C GLY A 138 11.66 3.23 17.09
N SER A 139 11.29 3.02 18.33
CA SER A 139 12.21 2.70 19.40
C SER A 139 11.57 1.71 20.35
N ASN A 140 12.40 0.86 20.94
CA ASN A 140 12.04 0.05 22.09
C ASN A 140 13.01 0.39 23.23
N ARG A 141 12.49 0.54 24.44
CA ARG A 141 13.31 0.80 25.61
C ARG A 141 12.81 0.00 26.79
N GLU A 142 13.69 -0.78 27.39
CA GLU A 142 13.40 -1.44 28.65
C GLU A 142 13.25 -0.41 29.77
N GLY A 143 12.16 -0.51 30.52
CA GLY A 143 11.87 0.32 31.69
C GLY A 143 11.35 -0.51 32.86
N GLY A 144 11.22 0.12 34.02
CA GLY A 144 10.76 -0.55 35.25
C GLY A 144 9.33 -1.09 35.20
N GLN A 145 8.55 -0.76 34.16
CA GLN A 145 7.19 -1.25 33.92
C GLN A 145 7.09 -2.14 32.67
N GLY A 146 8.22 -2.63 32.16
CA GLY A 146 8.29 -3.38 30.91
C GLY A 146 8.88 -2.56 29.75
N THR A 147 8.84 -3.13 28.55
CA THR A 147 9.35 -2.49 27.33
C THR A 147 8.38 -1.42 26.85
N GLN A 148 8.88 -0.21 26.69
CA GLN A 148 8.17 0.91 26.09
C GLN A 148 8.48 0.93 24.60
N PHE A 149 7.44 1.09 23.79
CA PHE A 149 7.54 1.16 22.33
C PHE A 149 7.05 2.49 21.82
N SER A 150 7.65 2.96 20.74
CA SER A 150 7.21 4.13 20.01
C SER A 150 7.39 3.86 18.52
N ASP A 151 6.33 3.75 17.75
CA ASP A 151 6.41 3.32 16.35
C ASP A 151 5.69 4.26 15.40
N VAL A 152 6.21 4.33 14.17
CA VAL A 152 5.65 5.09 13.06
C VAL A 152 5.47 4.17 11.86
N ALA A 153 4.29 4.20 11.25
CA ALA A 153 3.96 3.44 10.05
C ALA A 153 3.27 4.32 9.01
N VAL A 154 3.40 3.96 7.73
CA VAL A 154 2.79 4.68 6.63
C VAL A 154 2.06 3.77 5.67
N ARG A 155 1.11 4.34 4.93
CA ARG A 155 0.45 3.73 3.79
C ARG A 155 0.14 4.81 2.77
N LEU A 156 0.30 4.49 1.50
CA LEU A 156 -0.13 5.36 0.40
C LEU A 156 -1.49 4.89 -0.10
N ILE A 157 -2.47 5.78 -0.16
CA ILE A 157 -3.81 5.47 -0.69
C ILE A 157 -4.19 6.43 -1.82
N GLU A 158 -4.98 5.93 -2.75
CA GLU A 158 -5.69 6.75 -3.73
C GLU A 158 -7.08 7.08 -3.17
N VAL A 159 -7.41 8.38 -3.11
CA VAL A 159 -8.75 8.84 -2.76
C VAL A 159 -9.61 8.77 -4.02
N GLY A 160 -10.39 7.71 -4.15
CA GLY A 160 -11.41 7.64 -5.21
C GLY A 160 -12.48 8.72 -5.02
N ASP A 161 -12.95 9.30 -6.13
CA ASP A 161 -14.20 10.07 -6.15
C ASP A 161 -15.32 9.17 -5.64
N SER A 162 -15.88 9.53 -4.48
CA SER A 162 -16.97 8.80 -3.82
C SER A 162 -18.30 8.93 -4.55
#